data_AF-A0A2W7AB18-F1
#
_entry.id   AF-A0A2W7AB18-F1
#
_cell.length_a   1.000
_cell.length_b   1.000
_cell.length_c   1.000
_cell.angle_alpha   90.00
_cell.angle_beta   90.00
_cell.angle_gamma   90.00
#
_symmetry.space_group_name_H-M   'P 1'
#
loop_
_entity.id
_entity.type
_entity.pdbx_description
1 polymer ?
#
loop_
_entity_poly.entity_id
_entity_poly.type
_entity_poly.pdbx_seq_one_letter_code
_entity_poly.pdbx_strand_id
1 'polypeptide(L)'
;MRSQNVLIIGTCVSAIDSASSDEVQFFHPRQNLWREHFQINMEAGMVTGITAVGKITVEKLKMNSAAQVAARKLWVRLGLFP
;
A
#
# COMPACT_ATOMS: atom_id res chain seq x y z
N MET A 1 3.85 -21.13 -17.03
CA MET A 1 3.25 -20.31 -15.95
C MET A 1 3.84 -18.92 -16.08
N ARG A 2 3.10 -17.94 -16.62
CA ARG A 2 3.66 -16.65 -17.03
C ARG A 2 4.01 -15.81 -15.79
N SER A 3 5.31 -15.63 -15.53
CA SER A 3 5.82 -14.60 -14.62
C SER A 3 5.39 -13.23 -15.13
N GLN A 4 4.46 -12.59 -14.45
CA GLN A 4 4.21 -11.17 -14.66
C GLN A 4 5.29 -10.39 -13.90
N ASN A 5 6.36 -10.05 -14.62
CA ASN A 5 7.30 -9.02 -14.22
C ASN A 5 6.55 -7.68 -14.24
N VAL A 6 6.00 -7.27 -13.09
CA VAL A 6 5.47 -5.92 -12.93
C VAL A 6 6.66 -5.02 -12.63
N LEU A 7 7.20 -4.41 -13.68
CA LEU A 7 8.15 -3.31 -13.61
C LEU A 7 7.41 -2.09 -13.03
N ILE A 8 7.62 -1.82 -11.74
CA ILE A 8 7.15 -0.59 -11.09
C ILE A 8 8.13 0.51 -11.49
N ILE A 9 7.91 1.09 -12.67
CA ILE A 9 8.53 2.34 -13.13
C ILE A 9 7.43 3.40 -12.98
N GLY A 10 7.80 4.64 -12.60
CA GLY A 10 6.91 5.69 -12.05
C GLY A 10 5.74 6.21 -12.90
N THR A 11 5.27 5.47 -13.90
CA THR A 11 4.14 5.80 -14.78
C THR A 11 2.91 4.91 -14.52
N CYS A 12 3.02 3.87 -13.67
CA CYS A 12 1.92 2.94 -13.43
C CYS A 12 0.90 3.53 -12.44
N VAL A 13 -0.36 3.65 -12.86
CA VAL A 13 -1.48 4.18 -12.06
C VAL A 13 -2.52 3.12 -11.68
N SER A 14 -2.35 1.88 -12.14
CA SER A 14 -3.25 0.76 -11.90
C SER A 14 -2.51 -0.58 -11.90
N ALA A 15 -3.15 -1.63 -11.38
CA ALA A 15 -2.70 -3.01 -11.56
C ALA A 15 -3.89 -3.98 -11.56
N ILE A 16 -3.67 -5.19 -12.08
CA ILE A 16 -4.66 -6.27 -12.04
C ILE A 16 -4.71 -6.86 -10.63
N ASP A 17 -5.91 -6.96 -10.05
CA ASP A 17 -6.13 -7.72 -8.81
C ASP A 17 -6.10 -9.21 -9.10
N SER A 18 -5.18 -9.94 -8.48
CA SER A 18 -5.10 -11.39 -8.61
C SER A 18 -6.35 -12.12 -8.09
N ALA A 19 -7.12 -11.51 -7.18
CA ALA A 19 -8.30 -12.11 -6.60
C ALA A 19 -9.55 -11.98 -7.48
N SER A 20 -9.73 -10.84 -8.17
CA SER A 20 -10.91 -10.59 -9.01
C SER A 20 -10.62 -10.60 -10.52
N SER A 21 -9.35 -10.54 -10.92
CA SER A 21 -8.90 -10.32 -12.30
C SER A 21 -9.29 -8.96 -12.89
N ASP A 22 -9.79 -8.03 -12.08
CA ASP A 22 -10.11 -6.67 -12.53
C ASP A 22 -8.90 -5.76 -12.50
N GLU A 23 -8.86 -4.79 -13.40
CA GLU A 23 -7.93 -3.67 -13.29
C GLU A 23 -8.38 -2.71 -12.19
N VAL A 24 -7.52 -2.48 -11.20
CA VAL A 24 -7.77 -1.59 -10.06
C VAL A 24 -6.79 -0.43 -10.10
N GLN A 25 -7.32 0.79 -10.01
CA GLN A 25 -6.49 2.00 -9.89
C GLN A 25 -5.75 2.03 -8.55
N PHE A 26 -4.55 2.60 -8.56
CA PHE A 26 -3.82 2.92 -7.34
C PHE A 26 -4.47 4.10 -6.62
N PHE A 27 -4.20 4.18 -5.32
CA PHE A 27 -4.63 5.30 -4.50
C PHE A 27 -4.07 6.61 -5.05
N HIS A 28 -4.95 7.60 -5.24
CA HIS A 28 -4.60 8.93 -5.70
C HIS A 28 -4.61 9.93 -4.52
N PRO A 29 -3.45 10.36 -3.99
CA PRO A 29 -3.37 11.11 -2.73
C PRO A 29 -4.10 12.47 -2.71
N ARG A 30 -4.37 13.06 -3.89
CA ARG A 30 -5.11 14.33 -3.99
C ARG A 30 -6.61 14.17 -4.19
N GLN A 31 -7.10 12.95 -4.45
CA GLN A 31 -8.52 12.69 -4.76
C GLN A 31 -9.16 11.69 -3.80
N ASN A 32 -8.36 10.81 -3.19
CA ASN A 32 -8.85 9.77 -2.29
C ASN A 32 -8.52 10.12 -0.84
N LEU A 33 -9.46 9.83 0.06
CA LEU A 33 -9.25 10.01 1.49
C LEU A 33 -8.51 8.81 2.08
N TRP A 34 -7.34 9.04 2.67
CA TRP A 34 -6.49 7.97 3.22
C TRP A 34 -7.26 6.99 4.13
N ARG A 35 -8.06 7.54 5.07
CA ARG A 35 -8.83 6.77 6.06
C ARG A 35 -9.88 5.82 5.47
N GLU A 36 -10.28 6.03 4.22
CA GLU A 36 -11.27 5.16 3.54
C GLU A 36 -10.61 3.94 2.90
N HIS A 37 -9.32 4.03 2.59
CA HIS A 37 -8.59 2.99 1.87
C HIS A 37 -7.60 2.22 2.75
N PHE A 38 -7.12 2.83 3.84
CA PHE A 38 -6.06 2.27 4.66
C PHE A 38 -6.38 2.30 6.15
N GLN A 39 -5.87 1.29 6.84
CA GLN A 39 -5.74 1.24 8.30
C GLN A 39 -4.28 1.02 8.67
N ILE A 40 -3.86 1.56 9.81
CA ILE A 40 -2.50 1.37 10.33
C ILE A 40 -2.57 0.63 11.65
N ASN A 41 -1.81 -0.45 11.75
CA ASN A 41 -1.53 -1.10 13.03
C ASN A 41 -0.28 -0.43 13.62
N MET A 42 -0.48 0.40 14.65
CA MET A 42 0.58 1.18 15.30
C MET A 42 1.63 0.32 16.01
N GLU A 43 1.22 -0.81 16.59
CA GLU A 43 2.12 -1.76 17.25
C GLU A 43 3.00 -2.50 16.22
N ALA A 44 2.38 -2.97 15.15
CA ALA A 44 3.05 -3.72 14.11
C ALA A 44 3.80 -2.83 13.10
N GLY A 45 3.51 -1.53 13.03
CA GLY A 45 4.03 -0.63 12.00
C GLY A 45 3.57 -1.00 10.58
N MET A 46 2.41 -1.65 10.46
CA MET A 46 1.89 -2.19 9.20
C MET A 46 0.72 -1.36 8.66
N VAL A 47 0.68 -1.15 7.35
CA VAL A 47 -0.44 -0.54 6.64
C VAL A 47 -1.27 -1.62 5.98
N THR A 48 -2.57 -1.69 6.28
CA THR A 48 -3.51 -2.62 5.66
C THR A 48 -4.43 -1.86 4.72
N GLY A 49 -4.52 -2.31 3.46
CA GLY A 49 -5.52 -1.85 2.52
C GLY A 49 -6.89 -2.48 2.82
N ILE A 50 -7.91 -1.67 3.09
CA ILE A 50 -9.26 -2.13 3.43
C ILE A 50 -10.24 -2.07 2.23
N THR A 51 -9.78 -1.56 1.09
CA THR A 51 -10.47 -1.55 -0.21
C THR A 51 -9.59 -2.21 -1.27
N ALA A 52 -10.14 -2.56 -2.44
CA ALA A 52 -9.34 -3.09 -3.55
C ALA A 52 -8.19 -2.14 -3.94
N VAL A 53 -8.50 -0.84 -4.08
CA VAL A 53 -7.52 0.24 -4.32
C VAL A 53 -6.43 0.22 -3.26
N GLY A 54 -6.80 0.17 -1.98
CA GLY A 54 -5.85 0.15 -0.87
C GLY A 54 -4.95 -1.09 -0.87
N LYS A 55 -5.52 -2.28 -1.10
CA LYS A 55 -4.80 -3.56 -1.11
C LYS A 55 -3.74 -3.58 -2.21
N ILE A 56 -4.16 -3.27 -3.44
CA ILE A 56 -3.26 -3.18 -4.59
C ILE A 56 -2.17 -2.14 -4.35
N THR A 57 -2.52 -0.98 -3.81
CA THR A 57 -1.54 0.08 -3.52
C THR A 57 -0.49 -0.38 -2.51
N VAL A 58 -0.90 -0.99 -1.40
CA VAL A 58 0.01 -1.50 -0.37
C VAL A 58 0.97 -2.55 -0.95
N GLU A 59 0.44 -3.49 -1.72
CA GLU A 59 1.21 -4.56 -2.35
C GLU A 59 2.18 -4.02 -3.41
N LYS A 60 1.67 -3.31 -4.42
CA LYS A 60 2.46 -2.85 -5.57
C LYS A 60 3.44 -1.77 -5.18
N LEU A 61 3.09 -0.83 -4.30
CA LEU A 61 4.05 0.18 -3.83
C LEU A 61 4.96 -0.32 -2.69
N LYS A 62 4.82 -1.59 -2.29
CA LYS A 62 5.63 -2.23 -1.24
C LYS A 62 5.65 -1.39 0.05
N MET A 63 4.49 -0.86 0.44
CA MET A 63 4.36 0.04 1.60
C MET A 63 4.76 -0.62 2.93
N ASN A 64 4.77 -1.95 2.98
CA ASN A 64 5.20 -2.76 4.12
C ASN A 64 6.55 -3.47 3.88
N SER A 65 7.45 -2.88 3.08
CA SER A 65 8.83 -3.37 3.05
C SER A 65 9.47 -3.31 4.44
N ALA A 66 10.44 -4.19 4.71
CA ALA A 66 11.07 -4.29 6.04
C ALA A 66 11.60 -2.94 6.56
N ALA A 67 12.19 -2.14 5.67
CA ALA A 67 12.68 -0.79 6.00
C ALA A 67 11.53 0.15 6.41
N GLN A 68 10.41 0.14 5.67
CA GLN A 68 9.25 0.99 5.96
C GLN A 68 8.59 0.61 7.30
N VAL A 69 8.45 -0.69 7.57
CA VAL A 69 7.89 -1.19 8.85
C VAL A 69 8.79 -0.81 10.02
N ALA A 70 10.11 -0.99 9.88
CA ALA A 70 11.07 -0.63 10.92
C ALA A 70 11.05 0.88 11.23
N ALA A 71 11.02 1.72 10.19
CA ALA A 71 10.92 3.18 10.33
C ALA A 71 9.63 3.59 11.06
N ARG A 72 8.46 3.06 10.66
CA ARG A 72 7.19 3.37 11.33
C ARG A 72 7.18 2.95 12.79
N LYS A 73 7.70 1.76 13.13
CA LYS A 73 7.81 1.33 14.55
C LYS A 73 8.65 2.31 15.38
N LEU A 74 9.75 2.81 14.83
CA LEU A 74 10.57 3.83 15.50
C LEU A 74 9.80 5.14 15.68
N TRP A 75 9.14 5.63 14.62
CA TRP A 75 8.38 6.88 14.69
C TRP A 75 7.19 6.80 15.65
N VAL A 76 6.48 5.68 15.71
CA VAL A 76 5.42 5.45 16.71
C VAL A 76 5.98 5.55 18.13
N ARG A 77 7.13 4.90 18.42
CA ARG A 77 7.78 4.98 19.74
C ARG A 77 8.22 6.39 20.12
N LEU A 78 8.59 7.19 19.12
CA LEU A 78 8.99 8.58 19.30
C LEU A 78 7.81 9.56 19.32
N GLY A 79 6.57 9.09 19.12
CA GLY A 79 5.40 9.97 18.99
C GLY A 79 5.39 10.83 17.72
N LEU A 80 6.16 10.44 16.70
CA LEU A 80 6.32 11.16 15.42
C LEU A 80 5.44 10.59 14.31
N PHE A 81 4.63 9.57 14.61
CA PHE A 81 3.74 8.92 13.66
C PHE A 81 2.29 9.09 14.15
N PRO A 82 1.40 9.66 13.31
CA PRO A 82 0.00 9.90 13.66
C PRO A 82 -0.83 8.62 13.76
#